data_AF-A0A7W0ZCK9-F1
#
_entry.id   AF-A0A7W0ZCK9-F1
#
_cell.length_a   1.000
_cell.length_b   1.000
_cell.length_c   1.000
_cell.angle_alpha   90.00
_cell.angle_beta   90.00
_cell.angle_gamma   90.00
#
_symmetry.space_group_name_H-M   'P 1'
#
loop_
_entity.id
_entity.type
_entity.pdbx_description
1 polymer ?
#
loop_
_entity_poly.entity_id
_entity_poly.type
_entity_poly.pdbx_seq_one_letter_code
_entity_poly.pdbx_strand_id
1 'polypeptide(L)'
;HLREQGFNVLSDVTPTDYLGWGERGVAGYIGTPAGRDLNAPGSQGYSRRPGPKPKRFSVSYHLLKLDGDPRRVRVQVWLDDGEPVESVVPIWPTADWHEREAWDMMGIPIEGHPNLARILMEDDWEGHPLRKDYPIGGEPVRFSGEE
;
A
#
# COMPACT_ATOMS: atom_id res chain seq x y z
N HIS A 1 16.49 -16.21 8.19
CA HIS A 1 17.12 -15.29 9.16
C HIS A 1 16.16 -14.62 10.16
N LEU A 2 15.28 -13.68 9.78
CA LEU A 2 14.41 -12.98 10.77
C LEU A 2 13.53 -13.94 11.58
N ARG A 3 13.02 -15.00 10.93
CA ARG A 3 12.32 -16.09 11.61
C ARG A 3 13.18 -16.75 12.71
N GLU A 4 14.46 -17.03 12.44
CA GLU A 4 15.40 -17.59 13.43
C GLU A 4 15.67 -16.63 14.60
N GLN A 5 15.59 -15.31 14.38
CA GLN A 5 15.72 -14.31 15.46
C GLN A 5 14.48 -14.22 16.38
N GLY A 6 13.42 -14.99 16.08
CA GLY A 6 12.20 -15.08 16.87
C GLY A 6 11.04 -14.20 16.38
N PHE A 7 11.13 -13.63 15.17
CA PHE A 7 9.99 -12.94 14.54
C PHE A 7 9.00 -13.98 13.99
N ASN A 8 8.19 -14.52 14.89
CA ASN A 8 7.31 -15.64 14.60
C ASN A 8 5.92 -15.22 14.08
N VAL A 9 5.57 -13.94 14.18
CA VAL A 9 4.27 -13.41 13.76
C VAL A 9 4.47 -12.43 12.62
N LEU A 10 3.87 -12.72 11.47
CA LEU A 10 3.65 -11.76 10.40
C LEU A 10 2.26 -11.15 10.61
N SER A 11 2.25 -9.86 10.95
CA SER A 11 1.05 -9.12 11.31
C SER A 11 0.31 -8.55 10.11
N ASP A 12 1.05 -8.13 9.09
CA ASP A 12 0.49 -7.47 7.91
C ASP A 12 1.50 -7.46 6.74
N VAL A 13 1.00 -7.42 5.51
CA VAL A 13 1.75 -7.16 4.28
C VAL A 13 1.04 -6.03 3.54
N THR A 14 1.63 -4.83 3.59
CA THR A 14 0.98 -3.63 3.07
C THR A 14 1.65 -3.17 1.77
N PRO A 15 1.01 -3.32 0.60
CA PRO A 15 1.45 -2.67 -0.64
C PRO A 15 1.14 -1.16 -0.61
N THR A 16 1.92 -0.36 -1.33
CA THR A 16 1.69 1.09 -1.45
C THR A 16 2.10 1.55 -2.85
N ASP A 17 1.21 2.27 -3.52
CA ASP A 17 1.47 2.95 -4.79
C ASP A 17 1.83 4.41 -4.53
N TYR A 18 3.04 4.79 -4.94
CA TYR A 18 3.58 6.14 -4.84
C TYR A 18 3.46 6.91 -6.16
N LEU A 19 2.64 6.46 -7.12
CA LEU A 19 2.31 7.27 -8.29
C LEU A 19 1.78 8.64 -7.86
N GLY A 20 2.37 9.70 -8.44
CA GLY A 20 2.09 11.09 -8.08
C GLY A 20 2.69 11.56 -6.74
N TRP A 21 3.54 10.75 -6.09
CA TRP A 21 4.17 11.16 -4.83
C TRP A 21 5.07 12.39 -5.04
N GLY A 22 4.76 13.47 -4.31
CA GLY A 22 5.45 14.75 -4.45
C GLY A 22 4.83 15.67 -5.51
N GLU A 23 3.79 15.23 -6.22
CA GLU A 23 2.99 16.08 -7.10
C GLU A 23 1.92 16.86 -6.33
N ARG A 24 1.38 17.90 -6.97
CA ARG A 24 0.36 18.77 -6.37
C ARG A 24 -0.99 18.06 -6.37
N GLY A 25 -1.69 18.04 -5.23
CA GLY A 25 -3.05 17.48 -5.13
C GLY A 25 -3.12 15.99 -4.82
N VAL A 26 -1.98 15.33 -4.56
CA VAL A 26 -1.94 13.91 -4.15
C VAL A 26 -1.98 13.78 -2.63
N ALA A 27 -2.60 12.71 -2.13
CA ALA A 27 -2.81 12.44 -0.70
C ALA A 27 -1.49 12.53 0.09
N GLY A 28 -1.48 13.40 1.10
CA GLY A 28 -0.30 13.73 1.92
C GLY A 28 0.10 15.22 1.88
N TYR A 29 -0.49 16.00 0.99
CA TYR A 29 -0.25 17.44 0.86
C TYR A 29 -1.57 18.23 0.84
N ILE A 30 -2.12 18.54 2.02
CA ILE A 30 -3.18 19.57 2.17
C ILE A 30 -2.46 20.92 2.37
N GLY A 31 -1.68 21.33 1.37
CA GLY A 31 -0.84 22.53 1.41
C GLY A 31 -1.09 23.44 0.20
N THR A 32 -0.85 24.74 0.38
CA THR A 32 -0.93 25.73 -0.69
C THR A 32 0.25 25.56 -1.67
N PRO A 33 0.21 26.18 -2.86
CA PRO A 33 1.32 26.13 -3.82
C PRO A 33 2.71 26.53 -3.27
N ALA A 34 2.78 27.22 -2.12
CA ALA A 34 4.03 27.66 -1.48
C ALA A 34 4.52 26.74 -0.34
N GLY A 35 3.74 25.74 0.09
CA GLY A 35 4.04 24.97 1.30
C GLY A 35 2.87 24.94 2.27
N ARG A 36 3.12 24.43 3.48
CA ARG A 36 2.22 24.63 4.63
C ARG A 36 2.26 26.11 5.04
N ASP A 37 1.11 26.78 5.08
CA ASP A 37 0.98 28.03 5.83
C ASP A 37 0.82 27.69 7.31
N LEU A 38 1.87 27.98 8.10
CA LEU A 38 1.90 27.73 9.54
C LEU A 38 0.89 28.60 10.32
N ASN A 39 0.39 29.67 9.69
CA ASN A 39 -0.56 30.59 10.32
C ASN A 39 -2.02 30.25 10.00
N ALA A 40 -2.29 29.30 9.09
CA ALA A 40 -3.62 28.84 8.77
C ALA A 40 -4.01 27.64 9.66
N PRO A 41 -5.02 27.76 10.54
CA PRO A 41 -5.52 26.64 11.34
C PRO A 41 -5.99 25.50 10.43
N GLY A 42 -5.53 24.27 10.68
CA GLY A 42 -5.95 23.08 9.93
C GLY A 42 -5.03 22.65 8.78
N SER A 43 -3.92 23.35 8.54
CA SER A 43 -2.92 22.90 7.55
C SER A 43 -2.16 21.66 8.09
N GLN A 44 -2.45 20.49 7.53
CA GLN A 44 -1.77 19.22 7.83
C GLN A 44 -0.80 18.87 6.68
N GLY A 45 0.46 18.55 7.02
CA GLY A 45 1.47 18.12 6.05
C GLY A 45 2.85 18.76 6.23
N TYR A 46 3.81 18.31 5.42
CA TYR A 46 5.18 18.83 5.42
C TYR A 46 5.25 20.24 4.81
N SER A 47 6.16 21.09 5.33
CA SER A 47 6.37 22.46 4.82
C SER A 47 6.84 22.51 3.36
N ARG A 48 7.40 21.40 2.86
CA ARG A 48 7.86 21.22 1.49
C ARG A 48 7.30 19.93 0.91
N ARG A 49 7.20 19.87 -0.42
CA ARG A 49 6.87 18.62 -1.12
C ARG A 49 7.88 17.52 -0.73
N PRO A 50 7.42 16.29 -0.49
CA PRO A 50 8.33 15.20 -0.19
C PRO A 50 9.20 14.90 -1.42
N GLY A 51 10.42 14.42 -1.18
CA GLY A 51 11.29 13.95 -2.26
C GLY A 51 10.72 12.70 -2.94
N PRO A 52 11.21 12.38 -4.16
CA PRO A 52 10.78 11.22 -4.90
C PRO A 52 11.08 9.93 -4.12
N LYS A 53 10.27 8.90 -4.36
CA LYS A 53 10.52 7.55 -3.85
C LYS A 53 11.43 6.76 -4.80
N PRO A 54 12.13 5.73 -4.32
CA PRO A 54 13.03 4.93 -5.15
C PRO A 54 12.33 4.27 -6.34
N LYS A 55 11.11 3.74 -6.15
CA LYS A 55 10.29 3.09 -7.17
C LYS A 55 8.80 3.42 -6.96
N ARG A 56 7.96 3.07 -7.94
CA ARG A 56 6.51 3.32 -7.89
C ARG A 56 5.85 2.58 -6.72
N PHE A 57 6.13 1.29 -6.56
CA PHE A 57 5.50 0.48 -5.53
C PHE A 57 6.45 0.20 -4.38
N SER A 58 5.87 -0.02 -3.20
CA SER A 58 6.57 -0.72 -2.12
C SER A 58 5.67 -1.74 -1.46
N VAL A 59 6.25 -2.83 -0.96
CA VAL A 59 5.57 -3.81 -0.11
C VAL A 59 6.24 -3.79 1.26
N SER A 60 5.44 -3.57 2.30
CA SER A 60 5.91 -3.51 3.69
C SER A 60 5.43 -4.73 4.48
N TYR A 61 6.36 -5.55 4.94
CA TYR A 61 6.09 -6.69 5.80
C TYR A 61 6.25 -6.27 7.26
N HIS A 62 5.22 -6.49 8.06
CA HIS A 62 5.19 -6.13 9.47
C HIS A 62 5.38 -7.38 10.34
N LEU A 63 6.58 -7.51 10.91
CA LEU A 63 6.99 -8.68 11.68
C LEU A 63 7.04 -8.35 13.18
N LEU A 64 6.53 -9.28 13.98
CA LEU A 64 6.47 -9.18 15.44
C LEU A 64 7.18 -10.37 16.08
N LYS A 65 7.96 -10.04 17.11
CA LYS A 65 8.46 -10.95 18.13
C LYS A 65 7.68 -10.65 19.40
N LEU A 66 6.97 -11.64 19.92
CA LEU A 66 6.13 -11.49 21.12
C LEU A 66 6.82 -12.03 22.38
N ASP A 67 7.70 -13.02 22.24
CA ASP A 67 8.30 -13.73 23.37
C ASP A 67 9.71 -13.22 23.73
N GLY A 68 10.02 -13.28 25.03
CA GLY A 68 11.32 -12.97 25.63
C GLY A 68 11.65 -11.47 25.64
N ASP A 69 11.78 -10.89 24.46
CA ASP A 69 12.10 -9.47 24.24
C ASP A 69 11.26 -8.91 23.08
N PRO A 70 10.06 -8.37 23.38
CA PRO A 70 9.14 -7.93 22.35
C PRO A 70 9.73 -6.87 21.43
N ARG A 71 9.64 -7.11 20.12
CA ARG A 71 10.16 -6.23 19.07
C ARG A 71 9.26 -6.25 17.85
N ARG A 72 9.22 -5.11 17.15
CA ARG A 72 8.58 -4.98 15.84
C ARG A 72 9.61 -4.54 14.82
N VAL A 73 9.61 -5.17 13.66
CA VAL A 73 10.40 -4.77 12.50
C VAL A 73 9.47 -4.61 11.31
N ARG A 74 9.70 -3.57 10.52
CA ARG A 74 9.11 -3.42 9.20
C ARG A 74 10.19 -3.64 8.16
N VAL A 75 9.98 -4.60 7.27
CA VAL A 75 10.83 -4.81 6.09
C VAL A 75 10.11 -4.22 4.90
N GLN A 76 10.72 -3.26 4.21
CA GLN A 76 10.14 -2.62 3.04
C GLN A 76 10.95 -2.99 1.80
N VAL A 77 10.26 -3.48 0.78
CA VAL A 77 10.82 -3.79 -0.54
C VAL A 77 10.26 -2.79 -1.54
N TRP A 78 11.11 -2.32 -2.46
CA TRP A 78 10.74 -1.38 -3.51
C TRP A 78 10.62 -2.12 -4.85
N LEU A 79 9.54 -1.87 -5.59
CA LEU A 79 9.21 -2.57 -6.83
C LEU A 79 8.73 -1.59 -7.90
N ASP A 80 9.10 -1.86 -9.15
CA ASP A 80 8.51 -1.23 -10.33
C ASP A 80 7.24 -1.98 -10.75
N ASP A 81 6.46 -1.41 -11.66
CA ASP A 81 5.22 -2.06 -12.12
C ASP A 81 5.54 -3.36 -12.87
N GLY A 82 4.93 -4.46 -12.45
CA GLY A 82 5.19 -5.80 -12.99
C GLY A 82 6.44 -6.50 -12.44
N GLU A 83 7.22 -5.86 -11.56
CA GLU A 83 8.34 -6.52 -10.88
C GLU A 83 7.80 -7.47 -9.79
N PRO A 84 8.12 -8.77 -9.86
CA PRO A 84 7.62 -9.74 -8.89
C PRO A 84 8.35 -9.66 -7.54
N VAL A 85 7.67 -10.12 -6.50
CA VAL A 85 8.26 -10.41 -5.18
C VAL A 85 8.09 -11.89 -4.82
N GLU A 86 9.06 -12.47 -4.13
CA GLU A 86 8.95 -13.86 -3.64
C GLU A 86 7.95 -13.96 -2.49
N SER A 87 7.07 -14.97 -2.56
CA SER A 87 6.12 -15.29 -1.49
C SER A 87 6.83 -15.69 -0.20
N VAL A 88 6.36 -15.17 0.93
CA VAL A 88 6.86 -15.55 2.25
C VAL A 88 5.95 -16.56 2.98
N VAL A 89 4.91 -17.08 2.30
CA VAL A 89 4.02 -18.13 2.81
C VAL A 89 4.77 -19.34 3.39
N PRO A 90 5.84 -19.87 2.76
CA PRO A 90 6.59 -21.01 3.32
C PRO A 90 7.23 -20.72 4.68
N ILE A 91 7.45 -19.44 5.02
CA ILE A 91 8.06 -19.01 6.28
C ILE A 91 6.99 -18.56 7.28
N TRP A 92 5.98 -17.80 6.82
CA TRP A 92 4.86 -17.32 7.61
C TRP A 92 3.55 -17.64 6.88
N PRO A 93 2.83 -18.70 7.28
CA PRO A 93 1.59 -19.11 6.62
C PRO A 93 0.49 -18.04 6.62
N THR A 94 0.51 -17.09 7.54
CA THR A 94 -0.43 -15.96 7.57
C THR A 94 -0.28 -15.01 6.38
N ALA A 95 0.83 -15.10 5.63
CA ALA A 95 1.06 -14.30 4.43
C ALA A 95 0.07 -14.62 3.31
N ASP A 96 -0.53 -15.82 3.27
CA ASP A 96 -1.39 -16.30 2.18
C ASP A 96 -2.49 -15.28 1.83
N TRP A 97 -3.23 -14.83 2.84
CA TRP A 97 -4.30 -13.84 2.64
C TRP A 97 -3.78 -12.45 2.26
N HIS A 98 -2.71 -11.98 2.90
CA HIS A 98 -2.20 -10.64 2.68
C HIS A 98 -1.51 -10.50 1.31
N GLU A 99 -0.81 -11.55 0.87
CA GLU A 99 -0.19 -11.62 -0.44
C GLU A 99 -1.26 -11.67 -1.55
N ARG A 100 -2.33 -12.45 -1.37
CA ARG A 100 -3.49 -12.44 -2.27
C ARG A 100 -4.18 -11.08 -2.32
N GLU A 101 -4.36 -10.40 -1.19
CA GLU A 101 -4.92 -9.05 -1.13
C GLU A 101 -4.05 -8.06 -1.91
N ALA A 102 -2.73 -8.12 -1.72
CA ALA A 102 -1.79 -7.25 -2.40
C ALA A 102 -1.80 -7.45 -3.92
N TRP A 103 -1.96 -8.68 -4.37
CA TRP A 103 -2.15 -8.99 -5.78
C TRP A 103 -3.52 -8.51 -6.29
N ASP A 104 -4.61 -8.81 -5.58
CA ASP A 104 -5.97 -8.48 -6.02
C ASP A 104 -6.20 -6.96 -6.12
N MET A 105 -5.85 -6.22 -5.06
CA MET A 105 -6.16 -4.80 -4.95
C MET A 105 -5.12 -3.89 -5.60
N MET A 106 -3.84 -4.30 -5.62
CA MET A 106 -2.73 -3.47 -6.08
C MET A 106 -1.96 -4.06 -7.26
N GLY A 107 -2.25 -5.30 -7.67
CA GLY A 107 -1.61 -5.93 -8.83
C GLY A 107 -0.13 -6.19 -8.64
N ILE A 108 0.32 -6.46 -7.42
CA ILE A 108 1.71 -6.85 -7.15
C ILE A 108 1.88 -8.33 -7.54
N PRO A 109 2.76 -8.68 -8.50
CA PRO A 109 3.02 -10.07 -8.83
C PRO A 109 3.77 -10.77 -7.71
N ILE A 110 3.34 -11.98 -7.33
CA ILE A 110 3.95 -12.75 -6.24
C ILE A 110 4.36 -14.13 -6.74
N GLU A 111 5.65 -14.40 -6.75
CA GLU A 111 6.22 -15.67 -7.21
C GLU A 111 6.25 -16.71 -6.10
N GLY A 112 5.91 -17.96 -6.44
CA GLY A 112 5.94 -19.08 -5.49
C GLY A 112 4.76 -19.13 -4.52
N HIS A 113 3.75 -18.27 -4.68
CA HIS A 113 2.54 -18.30 -3.87
C HIS A 113 1.71 -19.56 -4.17
N PRO A 114 1.24 -20.33 -3.16
CA PRO A 114 0.57 -21.61 -3.39
C PRO A 114 -0.80 -21.49 -4.06
N ASN A 115 -1.52 -20.39 -3.85
CA ASN A 115 -2.85 -20.16 -4.41
C ASN A 115 -3.11 -18.67 -4.67
N LEU A 116 -2.49 -18.12 -5.71
CA LEU A 116 -2.67 -16.72 -6.06
C LEU A 116 -3.97 -16.55 -6.88
N ALA A 117 -5.06 -16.20 -6.19
CA ALA A 117 -6.37 -15.95 -6.75
C ALA A 117 -7.06 -14.79 -6.04
N ARG A 118 -8.05 -14.17 -6.70
CA ARG A 118 -8.80 -13.02 -6.16
C ARG A 118 -9.47 -13.41 -4.84
N ILE A 119 -9.65 -12.43 -3.96
CA ILE A 119 -10.28 -12.64 -2.64
C ILE A 119 -11.31 -11.57 -2.28
N LEU A 120 -11.13 -10.34 -2.77
CA LEU A 120 -12.00 -9.21 -2.48
C LEU A 120 -12.82 -8.83 -3.71
N MET A 121 -12.21 -8.86 -4.89
CA MET A 121 -12.90 -8.56 -6.15
C MET A 121 -13.54 -9.80 -6.75
N GLU A 122 -14.59 -9.59 -7.56
CA GLU A 122 -15.23 -10.64 -8.35
C GLU A 122 -14.22 -11.27 -9.33
N ASP A 123 -14.42 -12.55 -9.67
CA ASP A 123 -13.46 -13.33 -10.47
C ASP A 123 -13.21 -12.76 -11.87
N ASP A 124 -14.23 -12.10 -12.45
CA ASP A 124 -14.19 -11.45 -13.75
C ASP A 124 -13.81 -9.97 -13.69
N TRP A 125 -13.48 -9.44 -12.52
CA TRP A 125 -13.07 -8.04 -12.37
C TRP A 125 -11.79 -7.75 -13.17
N GLU A 126 -11.75 -6.60 -13.84
CA GLU A 126 -10.58 -6.13 -14.59
C GLU A 126 -9.84 -5.02 -13.84
N GLY A 127 -8.53 -5.22 -13.65
CA GLY A 127 -7.66 -4.25 -12.98
C GLY A 127 -7.58 -4.40 -11.46
N HIS A 128 -7.05 -3.34 -10.82
CA HIS A 128 -6.60 -3.31 -9.43
C HIS A 128 -7.04 -2.00 -8.74
N PRO A 129 -8.12 -2.02 -7.94
CA PRO A 129 -8.86 -0.81 -7.53
C PRO A 129 -8.11 0.16 -6.62
N LEU A 130 -7.05 -0.28 -5.89
CA LEU A 130 -6.30 0.61 -5.00
C LEU A 130 -5.13 1.33 -5.68
N ARG A 131 -4.83 1.01 -6.95
CA ARG A 131 -3.82 1.74 -7.73
C ARG A 131 -4.29 3.17 -7.99
N LYS A 132 -3.37 4.13 -8.03
CA LYS A 132 -3.71 5.56 -8.20
C LYS A 132 -4.14 5.95 -9.61
N ASP A 133 -3.78 5.14 -10.60
CA ASP A 133 -4.22 5.25 -11.99
C ASP A 133 -5.54 4.51 -12.25
N TYR A 134 -6.08 3.79 -11.26
CA TYR A 134 -7.39 3.18 -11.38
C TYR A 134 -8.48 4.27 -11.36
N PRO A 135 -9.41 4.27 -12.34
CA PRO A 135 -10.45 5.29 -12.40
C PRO A 135 -11.37 5.16 -11.18
N ILE A 136 -11.35 6.17 -10.32
CA ILE A 136 -12.31 6.25 -9.21
C ILE A 136 -13.67 6.53 -9.82
N GLY A 137 -14.52 5.51 -9.86
CA GLY A 137 -15.92 5.67 -10.23
C GLY A 137 -16.65 6.56 -9.23
N GLY A 138 -17.68 7.24 -9.71
CA GLY A 138 -18.59 8.02 -8.88
C GLY A 138 -19.83 8.38 -9.68
N GLU A 139 -21.00 8.17 -9.11
CA GLU A 139 -22.22 8.72 -9.70
C GLU A 139 -22.36 10.18 -9.26
N PRO A 140 -22.64 11.12 -10.19
CA PRO A 140 -22.92 12.49 -9.80
C PRO A 140 -24.12 12.52 -8.85
N VAL A 141 -24.00 13.29 -7.77
CA VAL A 141 -25.10 13.51 -6.84
C VAL A 141 -26.22 14.23 -7.61
N ARG A 142 -27.38 13.58 -7.73
CA ARG A 142 -28.57 14.20 -8.33
C ARG A 142 -29.30 15.00 -7.27
N PHE A 143 -29.47 16.29 -7.50
CA PHE A 143 -30.28 17.16 -6.65
C PHE A 143 -31.69 17.28 -7.24
N SER A 144 -32.70 17.34 -6.38
CA SER A 144 -34.11 17.39 -6.77
C SER A 144 -34.59 18.78 -7.23
N GLY A 145 -33.69 19.73 -7.51
CA GLY A 145 -34.02 21.16 -7.57
C GLY A 145 -33.48 21.96 -8.77
N GLU A 146 -32.97 21.31 -9.82
CA GLU A 146 -32.62 22.00 -11.07
C GLU A 146 -33.39 21.33 -12.23
N GLU A 147 -34.49 21.99 -12.60
CA GLU A 147 -35.12 21.92 -13.93
C GLU A 147 -34.92 23.27 -14.60
#